data_AF-A0AAV5KQP1-F1
#
_entry.id   AF-A0AAV5KQP1-F1
#
_cell.length_a   1.000
_cell.length_b   1.000
_cell.length_c   1.000
_cell.angle_alpha   90.00
_cell.angle_beta   90.00
_cell.angle_gamma   90.00
#
_symmetry.space_group_name_H-M   'P 1'
#
loop_
_entity.id
_entity.type
_entity.pdbx_description
1 polymer ?
#
loop_
_entity_poly.entity_id
_entity_poly.type
_entity_poly.pdbx_seq_one_letter_code
_entity_poly.pdbx_strand_id
1 'polypeptide(L)'
;MAATPTTTTKVLPAVIVGGGRVGRALQEMGTGNDILVKRGEPVPLDFEGPILVCTRNDDLDAVLEATPQSRWNDLVFFQNGMLEPWLQSKGLNDADQVLAYFAVSKLGEPPTDGKTDTNPEGLTAAFGKWASAIAARLHAGGLSCKVLDKEAFQKQMIEKLIWISAFMLVGARHPGATVGVVENEYRSEVSSLVSELASAAAAEKGIVFEEAMEDRLCAYSRAVAHFPTAVKEFKWRNGWFYSLTEKAIAEGKPDPCPLHTAWLKELKIV
;
A
#
# COMPACT_ATOMS: atom_id res chain seq x y z
N MET A 1 16.59 -12.75 -34.29
CA MET A 1 15.52 -12.36 -33.34
C MET A 1 15.34 -10.87 -33.45
N ALA A 2 14.18 -10.41 -33.93
CA ALA A 2 13.87 -8.97 -34.04
C ALA A 2 13.50 -8.45 -32.64
N ALA A 3 14.19 -7.41 -32.18
CA ALA A 3 13.84 -6.71 -30.97
C ALA A 3 12.47 -6.03 -31.15
N THR A 4 11.54 -6.36 -30.25
CA THR A 4 10.22 -5.72 -30.19
C THR A 4 10.41 -4.24 -29.86
N PRO A 5 9.79 -3.30 -30.60
CA PRO A 5 9.94 -1.88 -30.32
C PRO A 5 9.31 -1.57 -28.96
N THR A 6 10.12 -1.07 -28.02
CA THR A 6 9.66 -0.50 -26.76
C THR A 6 8.88 0.78 -27.09
N THR A 7 7.55 0.70 -27.08
CA THR A 7 6.69 1.87 -27.08
C THR A 7 6.96 2.65 -25.80
N THR A 8 7.70 3.75 -25.91
CA THR A 8 7.92 4.69 -24.81
C THR A 8 6.56 5.30 -24.46
N THR A 9 5.94 4.79 -23.41
CA THR A 9 4.63 5.27 -22.94
C THR A 9 4.82 6.69 -22.41
N LYS A 10 4.07 7.66 -22.96
CA LYS A 10 4.20 9.08 -22.61
C LYS A 10 3.82 9.32 -21.14
N VAL A 11 4.72 9.93 -20.37
CA VAL A 11 4.43 10.39 -18.99
C VAL A 11 3.53 11.62 -19.04
N LEU A 12 2.35 11.54 -18.41
CA LEU A 12 1.42 12.66 -18.31
C LEU A 12 1.78 13.60 -17.16
N PRO A 13 1.63 14.92 -17.29
CA PRO A 13 1.65 15.85 -16.16
C PRO A 13 0.64 15.45 -15.09
N ALA A 14 0.94 15.72 -13.82
CA ALA A 14 0.09 15.39 -12.69
C ALA A 14 0.03 16.53 -11.67
N VAL A 15 -1.06 16.57 -10.90
CA VAL A 15 -1.06 17.26 -9.61
C VAL A 15 -0.51 16.27 -8.58
N ILE A 16 0.39 16.70 -7.71
CA ILE A 16 0.96 15.88 -6.65
C ILE A 16 0.60 16.53 -5.32
N VAL A 17 -0.19 15.85 -4.50
CA VAL A 17 -0.60 16.33 -3.18
C VAL A 17 0.33 15.72 -2.13
N GLY A 18 1.17 16.56 -1.53
CA GLY A 18 2.13 16.17 -0.50
C GLY A 18 3.57 16.04 -1.00
N GLY A 19 4.41 17.03 -0.70
CA GLY A 19 5.84 17.07 -1.07
C GLY A 19 6.77 16.27 -0.16
N GLY A 20 6.31 15.12 0.35
CA GLY A 20 7.14 14.17 1.08
C GLY A 20 8.06 13.36 0.16
N ARG A 21 8.71 12.33 0.71
CA ARG A 21 9.65 11.47 -0.01
C ARG A 21 9.06 10.87 -1.30
N VAL A 22 7.88 10.26 -1.21
CA VAL A 22 7.19 9.66 -2.37
C VAL A 22 6.73 10.72 -3.37
N GLY A 23 6.08 11.79 -2.89
CA GLY A 23 5.58 12.85 -3.79
C GLY A 23 6.69 13.55 -4.56
N ARG A 24 7.85 13.81 -3.94
CA ARG A 24 9.02 14.37 -4.65
C ARG A 24 9.63 13.39 -5.64
N ALA A 25 9.78 12.12 -5.28
CA ALA A 25 10.25 11.11 -6.22
C ALA A 25 9.33 11.01 -7.45
N LEU A 26 8.00 11.02 -7.25
CA LEU A 26 7.04 11.01 -8.36
C LEU A 26 7.11 12.28 -9.21
N GLN A 27 7.37 13.44 -8.61
CA GLN A 27 7.59 14.70 -9.33
C GLN A 27 8.85 14.64 -10.21
N GLU A 28 9.93 14.08 -9.69
CA GLU A 28 11.21 13.90 -10.42
C GLU A 28 11.08 12.92 -11.60
N MET A 29 10.19 11.92 -11.49
CA MET A 29 9.83 11.02 -12.60
C MET A 29 8.92 11.69 -13.66
N GLY A 30 8.47 12.91 -13.41
CA GLY A 30 7.59 13.67 -14.29
C GLY A 30 8.31 14.30 -15.48
N THR A 31 7.59 15.17 -16.18
CA THR A 31 8.11 15.91 -17.34
C THR A 31 8.54 17.34 -17.00
N GLY A 32 8.54 17.70 -15.70
CA GLY A 32 8.74 19.07 -15.23
C GLY A 32 7.48 19.95 -15.23
N ASN A 33 6.35 19.44 -15.72
CA ASN A 33 5.07 20.16 -15.80
C ASN A 33 4.09 19.81 -14.65
N ASP A 34 4.57 19.10 -13.62
CA ASP A 34 3.72 18.71 -12.49
C ASP A 34 3.50 19.88 -11.54
N ILE A 35 2.30 19.94 -10.95
CA ILE A 35 1.96 20.89 -9.90
C ILE A 35 2.09 20.20 -8.55
N LEU A 36 2.95 20.72 -7.68
CA LEU A 36 3.02 20.26 -6.30
C LEU A 36 2.09 21.09 -5.42
N VAL A 37 1.10 20.44 -4.81
CA VAL A 37 0.16 21.03 -3.86
C VAL A 37 0.63 20.70 -2.45
N LYS A 38 0.84 21.74 -1.64
CA LYS A 38 1.20 21.63 -0.22
C LYS A 38 -0.04 21.66 0.67
N ARG A 39 0.17 21.40 1.97
CA ARG A 39 -0.87 21.44 2.98
C ARG A 39 -1.56 22.82 2.98
N GLY A 40 -2.88 22.83 2.84
CA GLY A 40 -3.71 24.04 2.85
C GLY A 40 -3.83 24.74 1.49
N GLU A 41 -3.12 24.28 0.47
CA GLU A 41 -3.30 24.78 -0.91
C GLU A 41 -4.42 23.99 -1.60
N PRO A 42 -5.28 24.65 -2.39
CA PRO A 42 -6.33 23.97 -3.13
C PRO A 42 -5.76 23.20 -4.33
N VAL A 43 -6.37 22.06 -4.65
CA VAL A 43 -6.09 21.36 -5.91
C VAL A 43 -6.70 22.16 -7.08
N PRO A 44 -5.93 22.44 -8.15
CA PRO A 44 -6.41 23.24 -9.27
C PRO A 44 -7.55 22.55 -10.01
N LEU A 45 -8.63 23.29 -10.26
CA LEU A 45 -9.77 22.82 -11.05
C LEU A 45 -9.38 22.57 -12.50
N ASP A 46 -8.68 23.54 -13.11
CA ASP A 46 -8.35 23.59 -14.54
C ASP A 46 -7.00 22.93 -14.87
N PHE A 47 -6.78 21.72 -14.33
CA PHE A 47 -5.60 20.91 -14.65
C PHE A 47 -6.02 19.54 -15.16
N GLU A 48 -5.65 19.20 -16.39
CA GLU A 48 -5.92 17.87 -16.94
C GLU A 48 -4.88 16.86 -16.46
N GLY A 49 -5.33 15.74 -15.90
CA GLY A 49 -4.48 14.63 -15.49
C GLY A 49 -4.77 14.09 -14.10
N PRO A 50 -4.01 13.08 -13.66
CA PRO A 50 -4.17 12.46 -12.36
C PRO A 50 -3.74 13.38 -11.22
N ILE A 51 -4.34 13.16 -10.04
CA ILE A 51 -3.99 13.81 -8.78
C ILE A 51 -3.36 12.74 -7.87
N LEU A 52 -2.04 12.74 -7.75
CA LEU A 52 -1.29 11.75 -6.97
C LEU A 52 -1.32 12.13 -5.49
N VAL A 53 -2.02 11.36 -4.67
CA VAL A 53 -2.17 11.61 -3.23
C VAL A 53 -1.03 10.92 -2.49
N CYS A 54 -0.05 11.70 -2.04
CA CYS A 54 1.17 11.20 -1.39
C CYS A 54 1.30 11.67 0.07
N THR A 55 0.19 12.07 0.68
CA THR A 55 0.08 12.43 2.10
C THR A 55 -0.05 11.19 2.98
N ARG A 56 -0.06 11.38 4.31
CA ARG A 56 -0.39 10.32 5.26
C ARG A 56 -1.90 10.03 5.22
N ASN A 57 -2.27 8.84 5.68
CA ASN A 57 -3.66 8.41 5.68
C ASN A 57 -4.57 9.33 6.53
N ASP A 58 -4.05 9.87 7.63
CA ASP A 58 -4.81 10.76 8.52
C ASP A 58 -5.06 12.16 7.92
N ASP A 59 -4.37 12.51 6.83
CA ASP A 59 -4.59 13.77 6.12
C ASP A 59 -5.60 13.61 4.96
N LEU A 60 -6.14 12.41 4.69
CA LEU A 60 -6.96 12.14 3.49
C LEU A 60 -8.28 12.91 3.46
N ASP A 61 -8.94 13.14 4.59
CA ASP A 61 -10.17 13.94 4.63
C ASP A 61 -9.88 15.39 4.19
N ALA A 62 -8.77 15.97 4.64
CA ALA A 62 -8.35 17.32 4.23
C ALA A 62 -7.96 17.38 2.75
N VAL A 63 -7.44 16.29 2.16
CA VAL A 63 -7.20 16.21 0.71
C VAL A 63 -8.50 16.27 -0.06
N LEU A 64 -9.55 15.57 0.38
CA LEU A 64 -10.87 15.64 -0.26
C LEU A 64 -11.48 17.03 -0.14
N GLU A 65 -11.38 17.68 1.02
CA GLU A 65 -11.88 19.04 1.23
C GLU A 65 -11.16 20.07 0.34
N ALA A 66 -9.86 19.90 0.13
CA ALA A 66 -9.06 20.76 -0.74
C ALA A 66 -9.19 20.43 -2.24
N THR A 67 -9.85 19.31 -2.59
CA THR A 67 -10.03 18.86 -3.98
C THR A 67 -11.45 19.16 -4.45
N PRO A 68 -11.63 19.90 -5.56
CA PRO A 68 -12.96 20.08 -6.16
C PRO A 68 -13.65 18.73 -6.37
N GLN A 69 -14.90 18.59 -5.94
CA GLN A 69 -15.61 17.30 -5.99
C GLN A 69 -15.69 16.70 -7.40
N SER A 70 -15.78 17.55 -8.43
CA SER A 70 -15.73 17.15 -9.85
C SER A 70 -14.43 16.44 -10.25
N ARG A 71 -13.36 16.62 -9.47
CA ARG A 71 -12.03 16.06 -9.68
C ARG A 71 -11.73 14.86 -8.77
N TRP A 72 -12.66 14.44 -7.91
CA TRP A 72 -12.44 13.29 -7.04
C TRP A 72 -12.18 11.99 -7.83
N ASN A 73 -12.77 11.86 -9.02
CA ASN A 73 -12.52 10.75 -9.94
C ASN A 73 -11.14 10.77 -10.61
N ASP A 74 -10.29 11.77 -10.30
CA ASP A 74 -8.89 11.83 -10.74
C ASP A 74 -7.89 11.59 -9.60
N LEU A 75 -8.36 11.36 -8.37
CA LEU A 75 -7.51 11.07 -7.23
C LEU A 75 -6.93 9.66 -7.33
N VAL A 76 -5.61 9.56 -7.22
CA VAL A 76 -4.84 8.32 -7.21
C VAL A 76 -4.16 8.18 -5.85
N PHE A 77 -4.59 7.20 -5.05
CA PHE A 77 -4.13 7.01 -3.68
C PHE A 77 -2.89 6.10 -3.60
N PHE A 78 -1.79 6.62 -3.04
CA PHE A 78 -0.52 5.88 -2.81
C PHE A 78 -0.37 5.38 -1.36
N GLN A 79 -1.45 5.41 -0.59
CA GLN A 79 -1.43 5.10 0.82
C GLN A 79 -1.20 3.61 1.08
N ASN A 80 -0.62 3.30 2.24
CA ASN A 80 -0.51 1.93 2.73
C ASN A 80 -1.73 1.58 3.58
N GLY A 81 -2.03 0.28 3.67
CA GLY A 81 -3.11 -0.24 4.50
C GLY A 81 -4.44 -0.42 3.76
N MET A 82 -5.49 -0.69 4.52
CA MET A 82 -6.85 -0.94 4.04
C MET A 82 -7.62 0.38 3.92
N LEU A 83 -7.66 0.95 2.73
CA LEU A 83 -8.42 2.18 2.45
C LEU A 83 -9.90 1.90 2.18
N GLU A 84 -10.27 0.67 1.84
CA GLU A 84 -11.60 0.33 1.31
C GLU A 84 -12.77 0.84 2.17
N PRO A 85 -12.80 0.68 3.51
CA PRO A 85 -13.89 1.22 4.33
C PRO A 85 -14.00 2.74 4.27
N TRP A 86 -12.86 3.44 4.22
CA TRP A 86 -12.84 4.90 4.11
C TRP A 86 -13.32 5.34 2.72
N LEU A 87 -12.82 4.72 1.65
CA LEU A 87 -13.27 5.01 0.28
C LEU A 87 -14.77 4.78 0.11
N GLN A 88 -15.30 3.67 0.63
CA GLN A 88 -16.73 3.37 0.67
C GLN A 88 -17.54 4.48 1.35
N SER A 89 -17.09 4.95 2.52
CA SER A 89 -17.76 6.02 3.26
C SER A 89 -17.85 7.36 2.51
N LYS A 90 -16.99 7.57 1.51
CA LYS A 90 -16.94 8.77 0.67
C LYS A 90 -17.59 8.58 -0.71
N GLY A 91 -18.10 7.38 -1.01
CA GLY A 91 -18.63 7.04 -2.33
C GLY A 91 -17.55 6.82 -3.40
N LEU A 92 -16.31 6.52 -2.99
CA LEU A 92 -15.12 6.41 -3.84
C LEU A 92 -14.70 4.93 -4.09
N ASN A 93 -15.67 4.04 -4.25
CA ASN A 93 -15.47 2.59 -4.33
C ASN A 93 -14.52 2.12 -5.44
N ASP A 94 -14.44 2.88 -6.53
CA ASP A 94 -13.63 2.58 -7.71
C ASP A 94 -12.51 3.61 -7.92
N ALA A 95 -12.13 4.33 -6.85
CA ALA A 95 -11.03 5.28 -6.92
C ALA A 95 -9.71 4.59 -7.28
N ASP A 96 -8.89 5.32 -8.02
CA ASP A 96 -7.57 4.88 -8.41
C ASP A 96 -6.66 4.67 -7.20
N GLN A 97 -5.93 3.57 -7.20
CA GLN A 97 -5.05 3.20 -6.10
C GLN A 97 -3.74 2.61 -6.61
N VAL A 98 -2.68 2.78 -5.81
CA VAL A 98 -1.35 2.26 -6.08
C VAL A 98 -0.81 1.54 -4.84
N LEU A 99 -0.55 0.25 -4.99
CA LEU A 99 0.18 -0.55 -4.03
C LEU A 99 1.67 -0.32 -4.24
N ALA A 100 2.23 0.72 -3.61
CA ALA A 100 3.64 1.05 -3.76
C ALA A 100 4.55 0.01 -3.06
N TYR A 101 5.28 -0.79 -3.84
CA TYR A 101 6.36 -1.66 -3.36
C TYR A 101 7.70 -1.09 -3.80
N PHE A 102 7.94 0.18 -3.49
CA PHE A 102 9.23 0.82 -3.64
C PHE A 102 9.50 1.68 -2.42
N ALA A 103 10.77 1.89 -2.12
CA ALA A 103 11.20 2.66 -0.96
C ALA A 103 11.97 3.89 -1.38
N VAL A 104 11.61 5.04 -0.82
CA VAL A 104 12.43 6.26 -0.88
C VAL A 104 13.03 6.44 0.51
N SER A 105 14.31 6.14 0.66
CA SER A 105 15.01 6.16 1.96
C SER A 105 15.03 7.57 2.54
N LYS A 106 15.51 8.55 1.77
CA LYS A 106 15.54 9.97 2.14
C LYS A 106 15.01 10.87 1.02
N LEU A 107 14.65 12.10 1.38
CA LEU A 107 14.16 13.08 0.41
C LEU A 107 15.26 13.39 -0.62
N GLY A 108 14.92 13.30 -1.91
CA GLY A 108 15.85 13.53 -3.02
C GLY A 108 16.76 12.33 -3.36
N GLU A 109 16.63 11.20 -2.66
CA GLU A 109 17.27 9.95 -3.08
C GLU A 109 16.36 9.21 -4.09
N PRO A 110 16.95 8.53 -5.09
CA PRO A 110 16.17 7.73 -6.02
C PRO A 110 15.46 6.59 -5.27
N PRO A 111 14.23 6.23 -5.67
CA PRO A 111 13.54 5.09 -5.09
C PRO A 111 14.21 3.77 -5.46
N THR A 112 14.17 2.83 -4.52
CA THR A 112 14.53 1.43 -4.75
C THR A 112 13.27 0.63 -5.05
N ASP A 113 13.25 -0.05 -6.19
CA ASP A 113 12.17 -0.96 -6.60
C ASP A 113 12.14 -2.20 -5.69
N GLY A 114 10.95 -2.67 -5.31
CA GLY A 114 10.72 -3.84 -4.47
C GLY A 114 10.69 -5.15 -5.24
N LYS A 115 11.54 -5.28 -6.27
CA LYS A 115 11.75 -6.54 -6.97
C LYS A 115 12.43 -7.55 -6.05
N THR A 116 12.01 -8.80 -6.16
CA THR A 116 12.54 -9.91 -5.38
C THR A 116 12.95 -11.07 -6.29
N ASP A 117 13.59 -12.09 -5.73
CA ASP A 117 13.85 -13.37 -6.38
C ASP A 117 12.56 -14.10 -6.78
N THR A 118 11.49 -13.98 -5.98
CA THR A 118 10.17 -14.55 -6.28
C THR A 118 9.32 -13.70 -7.22
N ASN A 119 9.64 -12.41 -7.36
CA ASN A 119 8.89 -11.43 -8.17
C ASN A 119 9.87 -10.50 -8.91
N PRO A 120 10.63 -11.03 -9.89
CA PRO A 120 11.61 -10.25 -10.66
C PRO A 120 10.95 -9.16 -11.53
N GLU A 121 9.67 -9.34 -11.87
CA GLU A 121 8.83 -8.35 -12.56
C GLU A 121 8.38 -7.20 -11.64
N GLY A 122 8.50 -7.38 -10.32
CA GLY A 122 8.16 -6.40 -9.29
C GLY A 122 6.74 -6.50 -8.74
N LEU A 123 6.54 -5.90 -7.56
CA LEU A 123 5.30 -6.03 -6.78
C LEU A 123 4.40 -4.78 -6.85
N THR A 124 4.92 -3.64 -7.31
CA THR A 124 4.12 -2.42 -7.38
C THR A 124 2.98 -2.62 -8.38
N ALA A 125 1.77 -2.25 -7.99
CA ALA A 125 0.57 -2.39 -8.81
C ALA A 125 -0.31 -1.14 -8.75
N ALA A 126 -0.95 -0.80 -9.86
CA ALA A 126 -1.90 0.29 -9.98
C ALA A 126 -3.25 -0.24 -10.50
N PHE A 127 -4.33 0.36 -10.01
CA PHE A 127 -5.71 0.10 -10.40
C PHE A 127 -6.46 1.40 -10.65
N GLY A 128 -7.42 1.38 -11.58
CA GLY A 128 -8.32 2.49 -11.89
C GLY A 128 -8.07 3.16 -13.25
N LYS A 129 -8.76 4.28 -13.47
CA LYS A 129 -8.74 5.10 -14.69
C LYS A 129 -7.33 5.50 -15.13
N TRP A 130 -6.49 5.88 -14.18
CA TRP A 130 -5.15 6.42 -14.35
C TRP A 130 -4.03 5.39 -14.22
N ALA A 131 -4.35 4.11 -13.96
CA ALA A 131 -3.36 3.06 -13.70
C ALA A 131 -2.26 2.97 -14.77
N SER A 132 -2.61 3.03 -16.06
CA SER A 132 -1.62 3.02 -17.15
C SER A 132 -0.71 4.25 -17.15
N ALA A 133 -1.24 5.43 -16.80
CA ALA A 133 -0.45 6.66 -16.69
C ALA A 133 0.52 6.60 -15.50
N ILE A 134 0.08 6.00 -14.39
CA ILE A 134 0.95 5.74 -13.23
C ILE A 134 2.06 4.76 -13.59
N ALA A 135 1.71 3.65 -14.24
CA ALA A 135 2.70 2.66 -14.65
C ALA A 135 3.74 3.28 -15.60
N ALA A 136 3.31 4.09 -16.58
CA ALA A 136 4.23 4.82 -17.46
C ALA A 136 5.19 5.73 -16.69
N ARG A 137 4.70 6.47 -15.70
CA ARG A 137 5.52 7.34 -14.84
C ARG A 137 6.53 6.53 -14.00
N LEU A 138 6.09 5.45 -13.37
CA LEU A 138 6.96 4.59 -12.56
C LEU A 138 8.04 3.92 -13.43
N HIS A 139 7.67 3.42 -14.61
CA HIS A 139 8.63 2.86 -15.57
C HIS A 139 9.66 3.90 -16.04
N ALA A 140 9.25 5.15 -16.29
CA ALA A 140 10.17 6.23 -16.63
C ALA A 140 11.15 6.54 -15.49
N GLY A 141 10.73 6.32 -14.23
CA GLY A 141 11.57 6.36 -13.04
C GLY A 141 12.42 5.11 -12.78
N GLY A 142 12.41 4.12 -13.69
CA GLY A 142 13.14 2.86 -13.51
C GLY A 142 12.50 1.88 -12.53
N LEU A 143 11.25 2.12 -12.10
CA LEU A 143 10.50 1.25 -11.19
C LEU A 143 9.53 0.36 -11.96
N SER A 144 9.30 -0.86 -11.48
CA SER A 144 8.23 -1.73 -11.93
C SER A 144 6.85 -1.16 -11.57
N CYS A 145 5.85 -1.44 -12.41
CA CYS A 145 4.45 -1.28 -12.06
C CYS A 145 3.56 -2.17 -12.92
N LYS A 146 2.73 -2.98 -12.29
CA LYS A 146 1.64 -3.73 -12.94
C LYS A 146 0.40 -2.86 -13.03
N VAL A 147 -0.39 -3.04 -14.09
CA VAL A 147 -1.77 -2.53 -14.15
C VAL A 147 -2.68 -3.72 -13.95
N LEU A 148 -3.52 -3.67 -12.92
CA LEU A 148 -4.39 -4.78 -12.53
C LEU A 148 -5.85 -4.39 -12.67
N ASP A 149 -6.69 -5.39 -12.93
CA ASP A 149 -8.13 -5.25 -12.72
C ASP A 149 -8.47 -5.25 -11.22
N LYS A 150 -9.75 -5.02 -10.93
CA LYS A 150 -10.24 -4.86 -9.55
C LYS A 150 -9.97 -6.08 -8.68
N GLU A 151 -10.25 -7.28 -9.18
CA GLU A 151 -10.13 -8.50 -8.40
C GLU A 151 -8.67 -8.81 -8.09
N ALA A 152 -7.80 -8.76 -9.10
CA ALA A 152 -6.37 -9.00 -8.94
C ALA A 152 -5.72 -7.94 -8.02
N PHE A 153 -6.13 -6.67 -8.14
CA PHE A 153 -5.66 -5.61 -7.26
C PHE A 153 -6.09 -5.82 -5.82
N GLN A 154 -7.35 -6.19 -5.56
CA GLN A 154 -7.86 -6.44 -4.22
C GLN A 154 -7.12 -7.59 -3.52
N LYS A 155 -6.82 -8.69 -4.23
CA LYS A 155 -6.02 -9.79 -3.69
C LYS A 155 -4.62 -9.31 -3.27
N GLN A 156 -3.93 -8.57 -4.13
CA GLN A 156 -2.60 -8.02 -3.79
C GLN A 156 -2.63 -6.98 -2.68
N MET A 157 -3.68 -6.15 -2.61
CA MET A 157 -3.87 -5.17 -1.54
C MET A 157 -3.96 -5.86 -0.18
N ILE A 158 -4.72 -6.95 -0.10
CA ILE A 158 -4.89 -7.72 1.13
C ILE A 158 -3.60 -8.48 1.46
N GLU A 159 -2.92 -9.08 0.48
CA GLU A 159 -1.60 -9.70 0.69
C GLU A 159 -0.58 -8.70 1.27
N LYS A 160 -0.54 -7.47 0.73
CA LYS A 160 0.28 -6.38 1.29
C LYS A 160 -0.12 -5.99 2.71
N LEU A 161 -1.42 -5.97 2.99
CA LEU A 161 -1.96 -5.66 4.30
C LEU A 161 -1.59 -6.74 5.33
N ILE A 162 -1.68 -8.02 4.95
CA ILE A 162 -1.25 -9.16 5.77
C ILE A 162 0.24 -9.01 6.09
N TRP A 163 1.08 -8.75 5.09
CA TRP A 163 2.52 -8.52 5.28
C TRP A 163 2.80 -7.43 6.31
N ILE A 164 2.24 -6.22 6.10
CA ILE A 164 2.56 -5.08 6.97
C ILE A 164 1.96 -5.24 8.36
N SER A 165 0.84 -5.95 8.50
CA SER A 165 0.24 -6.24 9.81
C SER A 165 1.06 -7.27 10.56
N ALA A 166 1.45 -8.37 9.89
CA ALA A 166 2.17 -9.46 10.52
C ALA A 166 3.62 -9.10 10.89
N PHE A 167 4.43 -8.67 9.92
CA PHE A 167 5.85 -8.40 10.17
C PHE A 167 6.05 -7.25 11.16
N MET A 168 5.22 -6.21 11.10
CA MET A 168 5.35 -5.07 12.01
C MET A 168 4.84 -5.39 13.41
N LEU A 169 3.81 -6.23 13.54
CA LEU A 169 3.32 -6.66 14.85
C LEU A 169 4.30 -7.61 15.53
N VAL A 170 4.78 -8.64 14.83
CA VAL A 170 5.80 -9.57 15.36
C VAL A 170 7.05 -8.79 15.77
N GLY A 171 7.56 -7.92 14.90
CA GLY A 171 8.72 -7.11 15.25
C GLY A 171 8.49 -6.17 16.44
N ALA A 172 7.29 -5.61 16.61
CA ALA A 172 6.97 -4.81 17.78
C ALA A 172 6.96 -5.61 19.11
N ARG A 173 6.77 -6.93 19.05
CA ARG A 173 6.91 -7.85 20.20
C ARG A 173 8.38 -8.11 20.58
N HIS A 174 9.30 -7.84 19.66
CA HIS A 174 10.73 -8.08 19.83
C HIS A 174 11.49 -6.75 19.75
N PRO A 175 11.66 -6.03 20.88
CA PRO A 175 12.17 -4.65 20.89
C PRO A 175 13.47 -4.49 20.09
N GLY A 176 13.45 -3.59 19.10
CA GLY A 176 14.60 -3.29 18.24
C GLY A 176 14.72 -4.17 17.00
N ALA A 177 13.85 -5.17 16.82
CA ALA A 177 13.86 -6.01 15.63
C ALA A 177 13.57 -5.19 14.36
N THR A 178 14.39 -5.38 13.35
CA THR A 178 14.10 -4.91 11.99
C THR A 178 13.26 -5.95 11.25
N VAL A 179 12.71 -5.58 10.08
CA VAL A 179 11.97 -6.53 9.24
C VAL A 179 12.81 -7.77 8.88
N GLY A 180 14.11 -7.61 8.67
CA GLY A 180 15.02 -8.72 8.40
C GLY A 180 15.24 -9.64 9.60
N VAL A 181 15.35 -9.08 10.81
CA VAL A 181 15.41 -9.88 12.04
C VAL A 181 14.13 -10.68 12.21
N VAL A 182 12.97 -10.07 11.95
CA VAL A 182 11.67 -10.75 12.00
C VAL A 182 11.59 -11.90 11.00
N GLU A 183 12.04 -11.69 9.75
CA GLU A 183 12.05 -12.73 8.72
C GLU A 183 13.01 -13.89 9.04
N ASN A 184 14.14 -13.60 9.66
CA ASN A 184 15.19 -14.59 9.92
C ASN A 184 15.03 -15.34 11.26
N GLU A 185 14.71 -14.64 12.34
CA GLU A 185 14.73 -15.18 13.71
C GLU A 185 13.32 -15.51 14.23
N TYR A 186 12.28 -14.82 13.75
CA TYR A 186 10.90 -14.95 14.23
C TYR A 186 9.95 -15.49 13.15
N ARG A 187 10.49 -16.24 12.18
CA ARG A 187 9.73 -16.71 11.01
C ARG A 187 8.51 -17.57 11.35
N SER A 188 8.58 -18.38 12.40
CA SER A 188 7.46 -19.21 12.86
C SER A 188 6.29 -18.38 13.40
N GLU A 189 6.58 -17.28 14.11
CA GLU A 189 5.57 -16.33 14.58
C GLU A 189 4.91 -15.62 13.39
N VAL A 190 5.72 -15.17 12.42
CA VAL A 190 5.24 -14.57 11.18
C VAL A 190 4.34 -15.53 10.42
N SER A 191 4.78 -16.77 10.18
CA SER A 191 4.01 -17.78 9.45
C SER A 191 2.66 -18.05 10.10
N SER A 192 2.64 -18.20 11.43
CA SER A 192 1.42 -18.42 12.21
C SER A 192 0.44 -17.25 12.05
N LEU A 193 0.94 -16.02 12.16
CA LEU A 193 0.10 -14.83 12.03
C LEU A 193 -0.35 -14.58 10.59
N VAL A 194 0.52 -14.77 9.60
CA VAL A 194 0.16 -14.67 8.17
C VAL A 194 -0.95 -15.65 7.84
N SER A 195 -0.86 -16.90 8.31
CA SER A 195 -1.89 -17.92 8.10
C SER A 195 -3.24 -17.53 8.70
N GLU A 196 -3.24 -17.05 9.96
CA GLU A 196 -4.45 -16.58 10.63
C GLU A 196 -5.11 -15.40 9.89
N LEU A 197 -4.34 -14.35 9.61
CA LEU A 197 -4.84 -13.15 8.94
C LEU A 197 -5.32 -13.45 7.52
N ALA A 198 -4.64 -14.35 6.80
CA ALA A 198 -5.08 -14.81 5.49
C ALA A 198 -6.40 -15.56 5.55
N SER A 199 -6.58 -16.46 6.53
CA SER A 199 -7.84 -17.19 6.73
C SER A 199 -9.01 -16.23 7.01
N ALA A 200 -8.82 -15.28 7.92
CA ALA A 200 -9.83 -14.27 8.25
C ALA A 200 -10.17 -13.38 7.05
N ALA A 201 -9.17 -12.90 6.32
CA ALA A 201 -9.38 -12.07 5.14
C ALA A 201 -10.05 -12.83 3.99
N ALA A 202 -9.66 -14.08 3.75
CA ALA A 202 -10.28 -14.95 2.75
C ALA A 202 -11.77 -15.16 3.05
N ALA A 203 -12.11 -15.41 4.32
CA ALA A 203 -13.49 -15.58 4.75
C ALA A 203 -14.32 -14.29 4.62
N GLU A 204 -13.79 -13.14 5.04
CA GLU A 204 -14.51 -11.86 4.96
C GLU A 204 -14.70 -11.36 3.52
N LYS A 205 -13.71 -11.60 2.65
CA LYS A 205 -13.70 -11.09 1.26
C LYS A 205 -14.16 -12.10 0.22
N GLY A 206 -14.33 -13.36 0.59
CA GLY A 206 -14.67 -14.43 -0.34
C GLY A 206 -13.58 -14.67 -1.39
N ILE A 207 -12.31 -14.51 -1.02
CA ILE A 207 -11.16 -14.67 -1.93
C ILE A 207 -10.35 -15.91 -1.62
N VAL A 208 -9.64 -16.40 -2.64
CA VAL A 208 -8.60 -17.43 -2.50
C VAL A 208 -7.27 -16.79 -2.86
N PHE A 209 -6.28 -16.94 -1.98
CA PHE A 209 -4.92 -16.48 -2.22
C PHE A 209 -4.14 -17.48 -3.07
N GLU A 210 -3.20 -16.96 -3.85
CA GLU A 210 -2.25 -17.78 -4.59
C GLU A 210 -1.33 -18.54 -3.63
N GLU A 211 -0.94 -19.75 -4.02
CA GLU A 211 0.02 -20.59 -3.27
C GLU A 211 1.34 -19.85 -3.01
N ALA A 212 2.11 -20.32 -2.02
CA ALA A 212 3.42 -19.75 -1.66
C ALA A 212 3.39 -18.24 -1.28
N MET A 213 2.25 -17.74 -0.79
CA MET A 213 2.13 -16.36 -0.30
C MET A 213 3.17 -16.04 0.78
N GLU A 214 3.36 -16.92 1.77
CA GLU A 214 4.35 -16.72 2.82
C GLU A 214 5.76 -16.51 2.25
N ASP A 215 6.16 -17.29 1.24
CA ASP A 215 7.47 -17.18 0.62
C ASP A 215 7.65 -15.83 -0.11
N ARG A 216 6.62 -15.35 -0.81
CA ARG A 216 6.62 -14.01 -1.42
C ARG A 216 6.73 -12.91 -0.38
N LEU A 217 5.98 -13.03 0.72
CA LEU A 217 6.01 -12.06 1.81
C LEU A 217 7.38 -12.02 2.49
N CYS A 218 7.99 -13.17 2.72
CA CYS A 218 9.37 -13.27 3.25
C CYS A 218 10.39 -12.71 2.25
N ALA A 219 10.24 -12.99 0.95
CA ALA A 219 11.11 -12.45 -0.09
C ALA A 219 11.09 -10.92 -0.11
N TYR A 220 9.90 -10.32 -0.02
CA TYR A 220 9.79 -8.88 0.08
C TYR A 220 10.41 -8.34 1.38
N SER A 221 10.20 -9.02 2.52
CA SER A 221 10.82 -8.65 3.80
C SER A 221 12.34 -8.58 3.72
N ARG A 222 12.99 -9.51 2.99
CA ARG A 222 14.45 -9.46 2.76
C ARG A 222 14.87 -8.23 1.97
N ALA A 223 14.08 -7.79 0.97
CA ALA A 223 14.36 -6.56 0.21
C ALA A 223 14.27 -5.29 1.07
N VAL A 224 13.50 -5.32 2.17
CA VAL A 224 13.33 -4.20 3.10
C VAL A 224 13.88 -4.50 4.51
N ALA A 225 14.87 -5.40 4.60
CA ALA A 225 15.34 -5.99 5.87
C ALA A 225 15.81 -4.97 6.94
N HIS A 226 16.27 -3.79 6.53
CA HIS A 226 16.80 -2.76 7.42
C HIS A 226 15.73 -1.88 8.08
N PHE A 227 14.47 -1.95 7.62
CA PHE A 227 13.43 -1.08 8.15
C PHE A 227 13.07 -1.47 9.60
N PRO A 228 12.92 -0.49 10.51
CA PRO A 228 12.48 -0.76 11.87
C PRO A 228 11.02 -1.20 11.88
N THR A 229 10.71 -2.18 12.72
CA THR A 229 9.34 -2.63 12.92
C THR A 229 8.64 -1.77 13.98
N ALA A 230 7.36 -1.49 13.75
CA ALA A 230 6.50 -0.81 14.71
C ALA A 230 5.04 -0.89 14.27
N VAL A 231 4.12 -1.07 15.21
CA VAL A 231 2.69 -0.88 14.95
C VAL A 231 2.43 0.61 14.77
N LYS A 232 2.08 1.00 13.53
CA LYS A 232 1.78 2.38 13.13
C LYS A 232 0.51 2.41 12.30
N GLU A 233 -0.12 3.58 12.21
CA GLU A 233 -1.32 3.79 11.38
C GLU A 233 -2.38 2.73 11.69
N PHE A 234 -2.60 2.45 12.99
CA PHE A 234 -3.34 1.28 13.47
C PHE A 234 -4.66 1.09 12.72
N LYS A 235 -5.51 2.11 12.68
CA LYS A 235 -6.79 2.14 11.94
C LYS A 235 -6.70 1.54 10.53
N TRP A 236 -5.61 1.85 9.82
CA TRP A 236 -5.42 1.52 8.42
C TRP A 236 -4.71 0.18 8.21
N ARG A 237 -3.97 -0.30 9.20
CA ARG A 237 -3.22 -1.57 9.11
C ARG A 237 -3.91 -2.63 9.95
N ASN A 238 -3.43 -2.85 11.16
CA ASN A 238 -3.95 -3.84 12.09
C ASN A 238 -5.42 -3.63 12.49
N GLY A 239 -5.91 -2.39 12.45
CA GLY A 239 -7.27 -2.02 12.84
C GLY A 239 -8.35 -2.64 11.97
N TRP A 240 -8.07 -2.92 10.69
CA TRP A 240 -9.04 -3.64 9.86
C TRP A 240 -9.25 -5.07 10.35
N PHE A 241 -8.17 -5.82 10.59
CA PHE A 241 -8.26 -7.17 11.16
C PHE A 241 -8.90 -7.18 12.55
N TYR A 242 -8.51 -6.24 13.42
CA TYR A 242 -9.10 -6.12 14.74
C TYR A 242 -10.60 -5.80 14.69
N SER A 243 -11.06 -5.02 13.70
CA SER A 243 -12.50 -4.78 13.51
C SER A 243 -13.29 -6.05 13.15
N LEU A 244 -12.66 -7.05 12.51
CA LEU A 244 -13.27 -8.36 12.26
C LEU A 244 -13.46 -9.12 13.58
N THR A 245 -12.48 -9.04 14.48
CA THR A 245 -12.59 -9.56 15.84
C THR A 245 -13.73 -8.89 16.60
N GLU A 246 -13.78 -7.56 16.63
CA GLU A 246 -14.84 -6.83 17.33
C GLU A 246 -16.24 -7.19 16.80
N LYS A 247 -16.40 -7.25 15.48
CA LYS A 247 -17.63 -7.69 14.80
C LYS A 247 -18.03 -9.10 15.23
N ALA A 248 -17.12 -10.07 15.17
CA ALA A 248 -17.41 -11.45 15.53
C ALA A 248 -17.80 -11.61 17.00
N ILE A 249 -17.08 -10.96 17.92
CA ILE A 249 -17.36 -11.01 19.36
C ILE A 249 -18.72 -10.36 19.66
N ALA A 250 -19.05 -9.22 19.04
CA ALA A 250 -20.35 -8.57 19.20
C ALA A 250 -21.52 -9.46 18.73
N GLU A 251 -21.27 -10.33 17.75
CA GLU A 251 -22.22 -11.34 17.26
C GLU A 251 -22.22 -12.64 18.08
N GLY A 252 -21.44 -12.73 19.17
CA GLY A 252 -21.31 -13.93 19.99
C GLY A 252 -20.54 -15.08 19.32
N LYS A 253 -19.76 -14.78 18.27
CA LYS A 253 -18.92 -15.74 17.55
C LYS A 253 -17.50 -15.77 18.12
N PRO A 254 -16.72 -16.84 17.88
CA PRO A 254 -15.30 -16.86 18.20
C PRO A 254 -14.54 -15.74 17.47
N ASP A 255 -13.45 -15.27 18.09
CA ASP A 255 -12.50 -14.36 17.46
C ASP A 255 -11.88 -15.03 16.22
N PRO A 256 -12.00 -14.46 15.01
CA PRO A 256 -11.37 -14.97 13.79
C PRO A 256 -9.85 -14.74 13.74
N CYS A 257 -9.31 -13.83 14.55
CA CYS A 257 -7.89 -13.47 14.61
C CYS A 257 -7.34 -13.56 16.05
N PRO A 258 -7.47 -14.70 16.75
CA PRO A 258 -7.15 -14.79 18.19
C PRO A 258 -5.68 -14.51 18.51
N LEU A 259 -4.74 -14.93 17.67
CA LEU A 259 -3.31 -14.66 17.85
C LEU A 259 -3.01 -13.17 17.68
N HIS A 260 -3.52 -12.57 16.61
CA HIS A 260 -3.41 -11.14 16.34
C HIS A 260 -3.93 -10.30 17.50
N THR A 261 -5.15 -10.60 17.97
CA THR A 261 -5.78 -9.93 19.11
C THR A 261 -4.96 -10.07 20.38
N ALA A 262 -4.47 -11.28 20.68
CA ALA A 262 -3.64 -11.52 21.86
C ALA A 262 -2.37 -10.68 21.84
N TRP A 263 -1.69 -10.61 20.69
CA TRP A 263 -0.44 -9.85 20.54
C TRP A 263 -0.65 -8.34 20.55
N LEU A 264 -1.77 -7.84 19.99
CA LEU A 264 -2.11 -6.42 20.13
C LEU A 264 -2.36 -6.02 21.59
N LYS A 265 -3.03 -6.89 22.37
CA LYS A 265 -3.25 -6.68 23.81
C LYS A 265 -1.97 -6.77 24.63
N GLU A 266 -1.09 -7.74 24.31
CA GLU A 266 0.24 -7.88 24.91
C GLU A 266 1.03 -6.56 24.80
N LEU A 267 0.96 -5.91 23.64
CA LEU A 267 1.62 -4.64 23.35
C LEU A 267 0.84 -3.41 23.81
N LYS A 268 -0.34 -3.56 24.42
CA LYS A 268 -1.23 -2.48 24.86
C LYS A 268 -1.60 -1.52 23.73
N ILE A 269 -1.78 -2.05 22.52
CA ILE A 269 -2.28 -1.29 21.36
C ILE A 269 -3.81 -1.19 21.41
N VAL A 270 -4.46 -2.24 21.90
CA VAL A 270 -5.91 -2.37 22.12
C VAL A 270 -6.22 -2.85 23.53
#